data_AF-A0A959W796-F1
#
_entry.id   AF-A0A959W796-F1
#
_cell.length_a   1.000
_cell.length_b   1.000
_cell.length_c   1.000
_cell.angle_alpha   90.00
_cell.angle_beta   90.00
_cell.angle_gamma   90.00
#
_symmetry.space_group_name_H-M   'P 1'
#
loop_
_entity.id
_entity.type
_entity.pdbx_description
1 polymer ?
#
loop_
_entity_poly.entity_id
_entity_poly.type
_entity_poly.pdbx_seq_one_letter_code
_entity_poly.pdbx_strand_id
1 'polypeptide(L)' 'MWVVRLSDKQLEVLKALVNAEERHGPTLARALESLELARWDELPDAQLPWDEVDDLAGKQGISEADVVWDLAGKGH' A
#
# COMPACT_ATOMS: atom_id res chain seq x y z
N MET A 1 -1.90 8.21 -3.94
CA MET A 1 -2.39 7.59 -2.69
C MET A 1 -1.15 7.16 -1.89
N TRP A 2 -0.99 7.63 -0.65
CA TRP A 2 0.20 7.32 0.14
C TRP A 2 0.04 5.95 0.79
N VAL A 3 0.97 5.04 0.53
CA VAL A 3 1.02 3.72 1.19
C VAL A 3 2.09 3.80 2.26
N VAL A 4 1.70 3.57 3.52
CA VAL A 4 2.63 3.54 4.64
C VAL A 4 2.84 2.08 5.03
N ARG A 5 4.07 1.60 4.94
CA ARG A 5 4.45 0.28 5.47
C ARG A 5 4.65 0.40 6.98
N LEU A 6 3.81 -0.30 7.74
CA LEU A 6 3.95 -0.44 9.19
C LEU A 6 4.69 -1.74 9.47
N SER A 7 5.58 -1.75 10.46
CA SER A 7 6.05 -3.01 11.05
C SER A 7 4.92 -3.67 11.85
N ASP A 8 5.03 -4.97 12.12
CA ASP A 8 4.04 -5.73 12.92
C ASP A 8 3.72 -5.01 14.22
N LYS A 9 4.75 -4.52 14.92
CA LYS A 9 4.59 -3.81 16.17
C LYS A 9 3.85 -2.48 16.00
N GLN A 10 4.08 -1.75 14.92
CA GLN A 10 3.36 -0.51 14.63
C GLN A 10 1.90 -0.79 14.26
N LEU A 11 1.64 -1.86 13.52
CA LEU A 11 0.29 -2.29 13.16
C LEU A 11 -0.49 -2.73 14.40
N GLU A 12 0.10 -3.52 15.28
CA GLU A 12 -0.52 -3.96 16.54
C GLU A 12 -0.84 -2.79 17.47
N VAL A 13 0.07 -1.82 17.60
CA VAL A 13 -0.19 -0.59 18.37
C VAL A 13 -1.32 0.22 17.75
N LEU A 14 -1.36 0.34 16.42
CA LEU A 14 -2.43 1.07 15.74
C LEU A 14 -3.79 0.41 15.96
N LYS A 15 -3.88 -0.92 15.81
CA LYS A 15 -5.10 -1.69 16.11
C LYS A 15 -5.56 -1.48 17.55
N ALA A 16 -4.64 -1.54 18.51
CA ALA A 16 -4.96 -1.31 19.92
C ALA A 16 -5.45 0.12 20.20
N LEU A 17 -4.83 1.13 19.59
CA LEU A 17 -5.25 2.53 19.72
C LEU A 17 -6.63 2.77 19.13
N VAL A 18 -6.87 2.25 17.92
CA VAL A 18 -8.18 2.32 17.28
C VAL A 18 -9.21 1.62 18.16
N ASN A 19 -8.90 0.44 18.68
CA ASN A 19 -9.82 -0.32 19.54
C ASN A 19 -10.16 0.38 20.87
N ALA A 20 -9.25 1.20 21.39
CA ALA A 20 -9.45 1.94 22.64
C ALA A 20 -10.30 3.21 22.47
N GLU A 21 -10.52 3.68 21.24
CA GLU A 21 -11.35 4.86 20.97
C GLU A 21 -12.83 4.57 21.28
N GLU A 22 -13.56 5.46 21.95
CA GLU A 22 -14.97 5.17 22.28
C GLU A 22 -15.93 5.32 21.09
N ARG A 23 -15.51 6.01 20.02
CA ARG A 23 -16.30 6.27 18.82
C ARG A 23 -15.86 5.40 17.64
N HIS A 24 -16.25 4.13 17.67
CA HIS A 24 -16.07 3.23 16.53
C HIS A 24 -17.26 3.34 15.59
N GLY A 25 -17.10 4.15 14.55
CA GLY A 25 -18.03 4.10 13.42
C GLY A 25 -17.83 2.83 12.59
N PRO A 26 -18.85 2.40 11.81
CA PRO A 26 -18.78 1.21 10.97
C PRO A 26 -17.62 1.23 9.95
N THR A 27 -17.22 2.43 9.51
CA THR A 27 -16.07 2.62 8.61
C THR A 27 -14.75 2.22 9.25
N LEU A 28 -14.55 2.56 10.53
CA LEU A 28 -13.31 2.27 11.26
C LEU A 28 -13.20 0.78 11.57
N ALA A 29 -14.33 0.15 11.91
CA ALA A 29 -14.41 -1.30 12.10
C ALA A 29 -14.06 -2.06 10.81
N ARG A 30 -14.57 -1.64 9.65
CA ARG A 30 -14.20 -2.25 8.36
C ARG A 30 -12.76 -2.02 7.96
N ALA A 31 -12.19 -0.85 8.30
CA ALA A 31 -10.78 -0.59 8.06
C ALA A 31 -9.89 -1.53 8.89
N LEU A 32 -10.23 -1.77 10.16
CA LEU A 32 -9.54 -2.75 11.01
C LEU A 32 -9.65 -4.18 10.46
N GLU A 33 -10.84 -4.59 10.06
CA GLU A 33 -11.06 -5.91 9.45
C GLU A 33 -10.23 -6.08 8.17
N SER A 34 -10.15 -5.04 7.34
CA SER A 34 -9.32 -5.05 6.14
C SER A 34 -7.83 -5.15 6.45
N LEU A 35 -7.37 -4.53 7.55
CA LEU A 35 -5.97 -4.61 8.00
C LEU A 35 -5.62 -6.02 8.52
N GLU A 36 -6.54 -6.72 9.17
CA GLU A 36 -6.36 -8.12 9.59
C GLU A 36 -6.32 -9.09 8.41
N LEU A 37 -7.15 -8.84 7.39
CA LEU A 37 -7.24 -9.69 6.20
C LEU A 37 -6.08 -9.49 5.23
N ALA A 38 -5.42 -8.34 5.29
CA ALA A 38 -4.31 -8.05 4.40
C ALA A 38 -3.06 -8.82 4.86
N ARG A 39 -2.79 -9.95 4.21
CA ARG A 39 -1.56 -10.74 4.36
C ARG A 39 -0.41 -10.06 3.62
N TRP A 40 -0.02 -8.87 4.08
CA TRP A 40 1.08 -8.10 3.47
C TRP A 40 2.41 -8.87 3.50
N ASP A 41 2.58 -9.78 4.46
CA ASP A 41 3.76 -10.64 4.59
C ASP A 41 3.86 -11.74 3.51
N GLU A 42 2.75 -12.05 2.84
CA GLU A 42 2.71 -13.05 1.76
C GLU A 42 2.68 -12.44 0.38
N LEU A 43 2.65 -11.11 0.30
CA LEU A 43 2.86 -10.45 -0.96
C LEU A 43 4.33 -10.66 -1.35
N PRO A 44 4.60 -11.20 -2.54
CA PRO A 44 5.97 -11.29 -3.02
C PRO A 44 6.58 -9.90 -2.98
N ASP A 45 7.87 -9.81 -2.66
CA ASP A 45 8.62 -8.58 -2.87
C ASP A 45 8.33 -8.11 -4.28
N ALA A 46 7.71 -6.93 -4.40
CA ALA A 46 7.31 -6.38 -5.68
C ALA A 46 8.57 -6.04 -6.47
N GLN A 47 9.04 -7.00 -7.26
CA GLN A 47 10.06 -6.78 -8.27
C GLN A 47 9.36 -6.11 -9.45
N LEU A 48 9.30 -4.79 -9.38
CA LEU A 48 8.99 -3.99 -10.56
C LEU A 48 10.16 -4.11 -11.55
N PRO A 49 9.89 -4.10 -12.87
CA PRO A 49 10.93 -4.08 -13.88
C PRO A 49 11.58 -2.69 -13.90
N TRP A 50 12.39 -2.38 -12.88
CA TRP A 50 12.97 -1.05 -12.66
C TRP A 50 13.75 -0.55 -13.86
N ASP A 51 14.46 -1.44 -14.56
CA ASP A 51 15.15 -1.09 -15.81
C ASP A 51 14.19 -0.53 -16.87
N GLU A 52 12.98 -1.09 -17.02
CA GLU A 52 11.96 -0.57 -17.94
C GLU A 52 11.30 0.71 -17.41
N VAL A 53 11.11 0.81 -16.09
CA VAL A 53 10.53 1.98 -15.42
C VAL A 53 11.44 3.19 -15.62
N ASP A 54 12.73 3.06 -15.39
CA ASP A 54 13.75 4.11 -15.56
C ASP A 54 13.82 4.55 -17.03
N ASP A 55 13.82 3.59 -17.96
CA ASP A 55 13.86 3.86 -19.40
C ASP A 55 12.62 4.63 -19.87
N LEU A 56 11.43 4.23 -19.40
CA LEU A 56 10.17 4.89 -19.74
C LEU A 56 10.08 6.28 -19.10
N ALA A 57 10.51 6.42 -17.85
CA ALA A 57 10.56 7.70 -17.14
C ALA A 57 11.46 8.69 -17.88
N GLY A 58 12.66 8.24 -18.29
CA GLY A 58 13.59 9.03 -19.08
C GLY A 58 13.04 9.44 -20.46
N LYS A 59 12.40 8.51 -21.18
CA LYS A 59 11.83 8.78 -22.51
C LYS A 59 10.63 9.74 -22.47
N GLN A 60 9.82 9.66 -21.42
CA GLN A 60 8.59 10.44 -21.29
C GLN A 60 8.78 11.73 -20.47
N GLY A 61 9.90 11.88 -19.75
CA GLY A 61 10.16 13.02 -18.89
C GLY A 61 9.21 13.10 -17.68
N ILE A 62 8.73 11.94 -17.21
CA ILE A 62 7.83 11.81 -16.05
C ILE A 62 8.54 11.06 -14.92
N SER A 63 7.95 11.03 -13.73
CA SER A 63 8.56 10.31 -12.61
C SER A 63 8.41 8.79 -12.77
N GLU A 64 9.34 8.02 -12.23
CA GLU A 64 9.25 6.55 -12.11
C GLU A 64 7.92 6.12 -11.45
N ALA A 65 7.43 6.90 -10.47
CA ALA A 65 6.15 6.65 -9.82
C ALA A 65 4.96 6.76 -10.78
N ASP A 66 4.99 7.71 -11.72
CA ASP A 66 3.95 7.86 -12.75
C ASP A 66 3.97 6.68 -13.73
N VAL A 67 5.16 6.20 -14.09
CA VAL A 67 5.32 5.01 -14.94
C VAL A 67 4.80 3.75 -14.25
N VAL A 68 5.14 3.55 -12.97
CA VAL A 68 4.64 2.42 -12.16
C VAL A 68 3.12 2.45 -12.09
N TRP A 69 2.53 3.63 -11.95
CA TRP A 69 1.07 3.79 -11.93
C TRP A 69 0.42 3.43 -13.27
N ASP A 70 1.02 3.84 -14.39
CA ASP A 70 0.54 3.50 -15.73
C ASP A 70 0.66 2.00 -16.03
N LEU A 71 1.76 1.36 -15.63
CA LEU A 71 1.96 -0.08 -15.78
C LEU A 71 0.96 -0.88 -14.93
N ALA A 72 0.73 -0.47 -13.68
CA ALA A 72 -0.23 -1.13 -12.79
C ALA A 72 -1.68 -1.01 -13.28
N GLY A 73 -2.02 0.10 -13.96
CA GLY A 73 -3.36 0.33 -14.52
C GLY A 73 -3.68 -0.48 -15.78
N LYS A 74 -2.68 -1.04 -16.48
CA LYS A 74 -2.83 -1.78 -17.75
C LYS A 74 -3.16 -3.27 -17.58
N GLY A 75 -3.28 -3.75 -16.34
CA GLY A 75 -3.55 -5.16 -16.00
C GLY A 75 -5.03 -5.57 -15.92
N HIS A 76 -5.97 -4.81 -16.48
CA HIS A 76 -7.41 -5.13 -16.52
C HIS A 76 -7.97 -5.20 -17.94
#